data_AF-A0A0C1L6E4-F1
#
_entry.id   AF-A0A0C1L6E4-F1
#
_cell.length_a   1.000
_cell.length_b   1.000
_cell.length_c   1.000
_cell.angle_alpha   90.00
_cell.angle_beta   90.00
_cell.angle_gamma   90.00
#
_symmetry.space_group_name_H-M   'P 1'
#
loop_
_entity.id
_entity.type
_entity.pdbx_description
1 polymer ?
#
loop_
_entity_poly.entity_id
_entity_poly.type
_entity_poly.pdbx_seq_one_letter_code
_entity_poly.pdbx_strand_id
1 'polypeptide(L)'
;MAKLSKNMLMYGANGGLGNYFYTKQWKGETIVCMRPRKRPGPGTPAQQRARQMMAEADIYARKALDDPKLAHFYEEGAAKRGSKLNAHNLAVRDFFGKPEVEDLRINLYSGKPGNEIIIDVDDDFMVAGVWVAIYNSTGTLVEEGPATDKQHGWVRWKYIATELNTPEKGSRIVATAYDLAGNSTSLEAIVD
;
A
#
# COMPACT_ATOMS: atom_id res chain seq x y z
N MET A 1 -24.59 2.10 15.03
CA MET A 1 -24.05 1.61 16.31
C MET A 1 -24.18 2.73 17.32
N ALA A 2 -24.77 2.48 18.49
CA ALA A 2 -24.94 3.51 19.50
C ALA A 2 -23.70 3.56 20.41
N LYS A 3 -23.15 4.77 20.60
CA LYS A 3 -22.06 5.02 21.55
C LYS A 3 -22.65 5.56 22.85
N LEU A 4 -22.27 4.96 23.98
CA LEU A 4 -22.67 5.43 25.31
C LEU A 4 -21.45 6.00 26.02
N SER A 5 -21.49 7.30 26.33
CA SER A 5 -20.37 8.01 26.99
C SER A 5 -20.65 8.39 28.45
N LYS A 6 -21.92 8.39 28.89
CA LYS A 6 -22.32 8.88 30.24
C LYS A 6 -23.39 8.01 30.93
N ASN A 7 -23.50 6.74 30.58
CA ASN A 7 -24.43 5.82 31.24
C ASN A 7 -23.69 4.98 32.29
N MET A 8 -23.88 5.32 33.56
CA MET A 8 -23.23 4.66 34.69
C MET A 8 -23.66 3.19 34.86
N LEU A 9 -24.88 2.83 34.42
CA LEU A 9 -25.39 1.45 34.50
C LEU A 9 -24.69 0.50 33.52
N MET A 10 -24.23 1.04 32.39
CA MET A 10 -23.63 0.25 31.32
C MET A 10 -22.11 0.45 31.22
N TYR A 11 -21.55 1.32 32.06
CA TYR A 11 -20.13 1.63 32.05
C TYR A 11 -19.31 0.37 32.38
N GLY A 12 -18.38 0.00 31.50
CA GLY A 12 -17.55 -1.19 31.66
C GLY A 12 -18.22 -2.52 31.28
N ALA A 13 -19.49 -2.53 30.88
CA ALA A 13 -20.19 -3.76 30.50
C ALA A 13 -19.56 -4.41 29.25
N ASN A 14 -19.31 -5.72 29.31
CA ASN A 14 -18.79 -6.52 28.20
C ASN A 14 -19.48 -7.89 28.19
N GLY A 15 -20.06 -8.30 27.07
CA GLY A 15 -20.76 -9.58 26.94
C GLY A 15 -22.19 -9.46 26.42
N GLY A 16 -22.92 -10.57 26.48
CA GLY A 16 -24.31 -10.62 26.04
C GLY A 16 -25.23 -9.90 27.03
N LEU A 17 -26.03 -8.96 26.54
CA LEU A 17 -27.12 -8.35 27.29
C LEU A 17 -28.44 -9.01 26.83
N GLY A 18 -28.78 -10.10 27.52
CA GLY A 18 -29.88 -10.98 27.13
C GLY A 18 -29.70 -11.57 25.73
N ASN A 19 -30.83 -11.76 25.04
CA ASN A 19 -30.85 -12.45 23.73
C ASN A 19 -30.67 -11.50 22.53
N TYR A 20 -30.83 -10.20 22.74
CA TYR A 20 -30.92 -9.23 21.64
C TYR A 20 -29.70 -8.34 21.50
N PHE A 21 -28.99 -8.06 22.58
CA PHE A 21 -27.89 -7.12 22.57
C PHE A 21 -26.58 -7.75 23.02
N TYR A 22 -25.49 -7.17 22.55
CA TYR A 22 -24.13 -7.48 22.94
C TYR A 22 -23.42 -6.17 23.20
N THR A 23 -22.74 -6.09 24.34
CA THR A 23 -21.93 -4.94 24.74
C THR A 23 -20.45 -5.30 24.61
N LYS A 24 -19.64 -4.33 24.18
CA LYS A 24 -18.18 -4.45 24.17
C LYS A 24 -17.53 -3.14 24.58
N GLN A 25 -16.33 -3.25 25.13
CA GLN A 25 -15.48 -2.10 25.40
C GLN A 25 -14.56 -1.84 24.21
N TRP A 26 -14.45 -0.56 23.83
CA TRP A 26 -13.51 -0.14 22.80
C TRP A 26 -12.93 1.22 23.18
N LYS A 27 -11.64 1.25 23.50
CA LYS A 27 -10.91 2.48 23.90
C LYS A 27 -11.62 3.30 25.00
N GLY A 28 -12.15 2.63 26.02
CA GLY A 28 -12.86 3.28 27.13
C GLY A 28 -14.31 3.67 26.82
N GLU A 29 -14.79 3.48 25.58
CA GLU A 29 -16.20 3.63 25.23
C GLU A 29 -16.94 2.29 25.34
N THR A 30 -18.15 2.33 25.89
CA THR A 30 -19.08 1.18 25.84
C THR A 30 -19.90 1.25 24.56
N ILE A 31 -19.80 0.18 23.76
CA ILE A 31 -20.51 0.03 22.49
C ILE A 31 -21.61 -1.02 22.65
N VAL A 32 -22.83 -0.68 22.24
CA VAL A 32 -23.98 -1.61 22.23
C VAL A 32 -24.35 -1.96 20.79
N CYS A 33 -24.46 -3.25 20.52
CA CYS A 33 -24.81 -3.81 19.21
C CYS A 33 -25.93 -4.84 19.35
N MET A 34 -26.66 -5.11 18.27
CA MET A 34 -27.49 -6.31 18.21
C MET A 34 -26.62 -7.56 18.27
N ARG A 35 -27.13 -8.59 18.93
CA ARG A 35 -26.45 -9.88 19.04
C ARG A 35 -26.31 -10.49 17.64
N PRO A 36 -25.10 -10.90 17.23
CA PRO A 36 -24.89 -11.49 15.92
C PRO A 36 -25.68 -12.80 15.80
N ARG A 37 -26.42 -12.95 14.70
CA ARG A 37 -27.13 -14.19 14.37
C ARG A 37 -26.24 -15.06 13.51
N LYS A 38 -26.23 -16.37 13.77
CA LYS A 38 -25.53 -17.33 12.92
C LYS A 38 -26.19 -17.31 11.53
N ARG A 39 -25.40 -17.05 10.49
CA ARG A 39 -25.91 -17.11 9.12
C ARG A 39 -26.12 -18.56 8.71
N PRO A 40 -27.26 -18.91 8.07
CA PRO A 40 -27.43 -20.22 7.47
C PRO A 40 -26.58 -20.34 6.19
N GLY A 41 -25.88 -21.46 6.05
CA GLY A 41 -25.13 -21.83 4.85
C GLY A 41 -23.75 -21.16 4.67
N PRO A 42 -23.00 -21.58 3.64
CA PRO A 42 -21.71 -21.00 3.30
C PRO A 42 -21.87 -19.55 2.81
N GLY A 43 -20.78 -18.78 2.88
CA GLY A 43 -20.75 -17.43 2.30
C GLY A 43 -20.92 -17.47 0.78
N THR A 44 -21.35 -16.36 0.19
CA THR A 44 -21.33 -16.20 -1.28
C THR A 44 -19.89 -16.33 -1.81
N PRO A 45 -19.69 -16.66 -3.09
CA PRO A 45 -18.35 -16.74 -3.67
C PRO A 45 -17.50 -15.49 -3.42
N ALA A 46 -18.09 -14.29 -3.55
CA ALA A 46 -17.41 -13.02 -3.23
C ALA A 46 -16.97 -12.93 -1.76
N GLN A 47 -17.82 -13.38 -0.82
CA GLN A 47 -17.47 -13.41 0.60
C GLN A 47 -16.40 -14.45 0.93
N GLN A 48 -16.37 -15.57 0.21
CA GLN A 48 -15.32 -16.57 0.38
C GLN A 48 -13.97 -16.03 -0.10
N ARG A 49 -13.93 -15.37 -1.27
CA ARG A 49 -12.73 -14.70 -1.77
C ARG A 49 -12.24 -13.61 -0.80
N ALA A 50 -13.14 -12.76 -0.31
CA ALA A 50 -12.77 -11.74 0.66
C ALA A 50 -12.18 -12.33 1.96
N ARG A 51 -12.70 -13.48 2.42
CA ARG A 51 -12.13 -14.19 3.58
C ARG A 51 -10.76 -14.79 3.29
N GLN A 52 -10.57 -15.34 2.09
CA GLN A 52 -9.28 -15.88 1.66
C GLN A 52 -8.23 -14.78 1.59
N MET A 53 -8.54 -13.67 0.90
CA MET A 53 -7.66 -12.50 0.82
C MET A 53 -7.34 -11.92 2.20
N MET A 54 -8.32 -11.83 3.10
CA MET A 54 -8.08 -11.38 4.47
C MET A 54 -7.15 -12.34 5.25
N ALA A 55 -7.27 -13.65 5.03
CA ALA A 55 -6.40 -14.63 5.65
C ALA A 55 -4.96 -14.54 5.12
N GLU A 56 -4.79 -14.29 3.83
CA GLU A 56 -3.48 -14.03 3.21
C GLU A 56 -2.84 -12.75 3.77
N ALA A 57 -3.61 -11.66 3.87
CA ALA A 57 -3.15 -10.40 4.45
C ALA A 57 -2.72 -10.55 5.92
N ASP A 58 -3.45 -11.35 6.70
CA ASP A 58 -3.11 -11.65 8.10
C ASP A 58 -1.84 -12.50 8.24
N ILE A 59 -1.63 -13.46 7.32
CA ILE A 59 -0.37 -14.23 7.27
C ILE A 59 0.79 -13.30 6.89
N TYR A 60 0.61 -12.43 5.91
CA TYR A 60 1.60 -11.44 5.52
C TYR A 60 1.96 -10.52 6.69
N ALA A 61 0.97 -9.90 7.34
CA ALA A 61 1.19 -8.96 8.42
C ALA A 61 1.95 -9.58 9.60
N ARG A 62 1.65 -10.84 9.95
CA ARG A 62 2.42 -11.58 10.96
C ARG A 62 3.88 -11.76 10.56
N LYS A 63 4.12 -12.24 9.33
CA LYS A 63 5.49 -12.42 8.82
C LYS A 63 6.28 -11.11 8.72
N ALA A 64 5.61 -10.03 8.33
CA ALA A 64 6.23 -8.71 8.23
C ALA A 64 6.64 -8.17 9.61
N LEU A 65 5.89 -8.49 10.66
CA LEU A 65 6.25 -8.14 12.04
C LEU A 65 7.29 -9.09 12.66
N ASP A 66 7.42 -10.30 12.14
CA ASP A 66 8.48 -11.24 12.55
C ASP A 66 9.87 -10.80 12.01
N ASP A 67 9.92 -10.07 10.89
CA ASP A 67 11.15 -9.47 10.36
C ASP A 67 11.46 -8.13 11.06
N PRO A 68 12.59 -8.00 11.79
CA PRO A 68 12.93 -6.77 12.52
C PRO A 68 12.99 -5.51 11.66
N LYS A 69 13.37 -5.63 10.38
CA LYS A 69 13.48 -4.46 9.48
C LYS A 69 12.09 -3.94 9.09
N LEU A 70 11.21 -4.85 8.68
CA LEU A 70 9.84 -4.49 8.28
C LEU A 70 9.01 -4.07 9.49
N ALA A 71 9.17 -4.76 10.62
CA ALA A 71 8.51 -4.41 11.88
C ALA A 71 8.77 -2.96 12.27
N HIS A 72 10.03 -2.50 12.19
CA HIS A 72 10.41 -1.13 12.49
C HIS A 72 9.61 -0.10 11.67
N PHE A 73 9.49 -0.31 10.35
CA PHE A 73 8.72 0.61 9.48
C PHE A 73 7.25 0.68 9.87
N TYR A 74 6.61 -0.47 10.12
CA TYR A 74 5.19 -0.49 10.50
C TYR A 74 4.93 0.05 11.90
N GLU A 75 5.84 -0.17 12.85
CA GLU A 75 5.75 0.38 14.21
C GLU A 75 5.89 1.90 14.22
N GLU A 76 6.88 2.45 13.51
CA GLU A 76 7.02 3.90 13.36
C GLU A 76 5.83 4.51 12.62
N GLY A 77 5.37 3.86 11.55
CA GLY A 77 4.20 4.28 10.79
C GLY A 77 2.93 4.31 11.64
N ALA A 78 2.73 3.29 12.47
CA ALA A 78 1.62 3.22 13.42
C ALA A 78 1.72 4.32 14.48
N ALA A 79 2.90 4.57 15.03
CA ALA A 79 3.13 5.64 15.99
C ALA A 79 2.78 7.02 15.43
N LYS A 80 3.19 7.32 14.18
CA LYS A 80 2.87 8.59 13.48
C LYS A 80 1.36 8.78 13.25
N ARG A 81 0.61 7.71 12.98
CA ARG A 81 -0.85 7.75 12.76
C ARG A 81 -1.67 7.72 14.06
N GLY A 82 -0.98 7.63 15.21
CA GLY A 82 -1.58 7.62 16.54
C GLY A 82 -2.41 6.38 16.82
N SER A 83 -3.19 6.42 17.90
CA SER A 83 -3.85 5.23 18.47
C SER A 83 -4.82 4.48 17.53
N LYS A 84 -5.16 4.99 16.34
CA LYS A 84 -6.20 4.43 15.47
C LYS A 84 -5.77 3.15 14.75
N LEU A 85 -4.48 2.93 14.52
CA LEU A 85 -3.94 1.77 13.81
C LEU A 85 -2.73 1.23 14.59
N ASN A 86 -2.68 -0.08 14.81
CA ASN A 86 -1.47 -0.76 15.27
C ASN A 86 -0.63 -1.21 14.06
N ALA A 87 0.63 -1.59 14.30
CA ALA A 87 1.55 -2.03 13.23
C ALA A 87 0.96 -3.18 12.39
N HIS A 88 0.31 -4.15 13.03
CA HIS A 88 -0.35 -5.26 12.35
C HIS A 88 -1.45 -4.79 11.38
N ASN A 89 -2.38 -3.94 11.82
CA ASN A 89 -3.45 -3.46 10.95
C ASN A 89 -2.93 -2.52 9.86
N LEU A 90 -1.79 -1.87 10.09
CA LEU A 90 -1.11 -1.06 9.08
C LEU A 90 -0.55 -1.96 7.97
N ALA A 91 0.15 -3.04 8.32
CA ALA A 91 0.63 -4.05 7.36
C ALA A 91 -0.50 -4.76 6.61
N VAL A 92 -1.63 -5.05 7.28
CA VAL A 92 -2.83 -5.57 6.60
C VAL A 92 -3.39 -4.56 5.59
N ARG A 93 -3.36 -3.26 5.90
CA ARG A 93 -3.83 -2.23 4.95
C ARG A 93 -2.89 -2.13 3.75
N ASP A 94 -1.59 -2.10 4.01
CA ASP A 94 -0.52 -2.07 3.01
C ASP A 94 -0.63 -3.23 2.03
N PHE A 95 -0.94 -4.45 2.51
CA PHE A 95 -1.18 -5.61 1.64
C PHE A 95 -2.24 -5.37 0.54
N PHE A 96 -3.25 -4.53 0.80
CA PHE A 96 -4.28 -4.20 -0.18
C PHE A 96 -4.01 -2.90 -0.95
N GLY A 97 -3.16 -2.02 -0.42
CA GLY A 97 -2.81 -0.74 -1.03
C GLY A 97 -1.70 -0.96 -2.05
N LYS A 98 -2.00 -0.78 -3.33
CA LYS A 98 -0.96 -0.80 -4.36
C LYS A 98 -0.41 0.61 -4.54
N PRO A 99 0.89 0.76 -4.84
CA PRO A 99 1.43 2.05 -5.22
C PRO A 99 0.83 2.48 -6.56
N GLU A 100 0.73 3.78 -6.78
CA GLU A 100 0.26 4.39 -8.02
C GLU A 100 1.40 5.23 -8.63
N VAL A 101 1.66 5.04 -9.93
CA VAL A 101 2.60 5.89 -10.67
C VAL A 101 1.77 6.97 -11.36
N GLU A 102 1.79 8.19 -10.80
CA GLU A 102 0.96 9.31 -11.25
C GLU A 102 1.46 9.93 -12.56
N ASP A 103 2.79 10.08 -12.68
CA ASP A 103 3.40 10.76 -13.82
C ASP A 103 4.79 10.19 -14.13
N LEU A 104 5.10 10.11 -15.42
CA LEU A 104 6.40 9.67 -15.95
C LEU A 104 6.90 10.71 -16.96
N ARG A 105 7.75 11.61 -16.48
CA ARG A 105 8.26 12.73 -17.28
C ARG A 105 9.54 12.35 -17.99
N ILE A 106 9.44 12.27 -19.32
CA ILE A 106 10.54 11.91 -20.22
C ILE A 106 11.03 13.09 -21.07
N ASN A 107 10.52 14.31 -20.82
CA ASN A 107 10.81 15.50 -21.63
C ASN A 107 12.31 15.90 -21.63
N LEU A 108 13.04 15.50 -20.60
CA LEU A 108 14.48 15.76 -20.45
C LEU A 108 15.33 14.57 -20.91
N TYR A 109 14.70 13.48 -21.36
CA TYR A 109 15.37 12.31 -21.88
C TYR A 109 15.61 12.46 -23.38
N SER A 110 16.87 12.67 -23.74
CA SER A 110 17.37 12.71 -25.12
C SER A 110 18.25 11.49 -25.47
N GLY A 111 18.30 10.49 -24.57
CA GLY A 111 19.13 9.29 -24.71
C GLY A 111 20.61 9.48 -24.37
N LYS A 112 21.03 10.64 -23.88
CA LYS A 112 22.42 10.84 -23.45
C LYS A 112 22.61 10.39 -22.01
N PRO A 113 23.78 9.81 -21.67
CA PRO A 113 24.16 9.59 -20.29
C PRO A 113 24.05 10.89 -19.49
N GLY A 114 23.51 10.81 -18.28
CA GLY A 114 23.21 11.96 -17.42
C GLY A 114 21.82 12.57 -17.62
N ASN A 115 21.04 12.14 -18.62
CA ASN A 115 19.65 12.58 -18.74
C ASN A 115 18.78 12.07 -17.58
N GLU A 116 17.85 12.91 -17.15
CA GLU A 116 17.02 12.65 -15.98
C GLU A 116 15.62 12.23 -16.41
N ILE A 117 15.11 11.17 -15.79
CA ILE A 117 13.71 10.75 -15.88
C ILE A 117 13.10 10.96 -14.50
N ILE A 118 12.03 11.74 -14.44
CA ILE A 118 11.33 12.09 -13.20
C ILE A 118 10.04 11.29 -13.13
N ILE A 119 9.80 10.65 -11.99
CA ILE A 119 8.70 9.73 -11.78
C ILE A 119 7.99 10.18 -10.50
N ASP A 120 6.72 10.53 -10.61
CA ASP A 120 5.89 10.85 -9.45
C ASP A 120 5.10 9.58 -9.09
N VAL A 121 5.31 9.09 -7.87
CA VAL A 121 4.65 7.89 -7.34
C VAL A 121 3.95 8.28 -6.05
N ASP A 122 2.77 7.73 -5.80
CA ASP A 122 2.07 7.83 -4.52
C ASP A 122 1.79 6.44 -3.96
N ASP A 123 1.76 6.33 -2.65
CA ASP A 123 1.35 5.11 -1.97
C ASP A 123 0.71 5.43 -0.61
N ASP A 124 -0.22 4.58 -0.19
CA ASP A 124 -0.99 4.79 1.04
C ASP A 124 -0.10 4.70 2.29
N PHE A 125 1.04 4.01 2.19
CA PHE A 125 1.98 3.80 3.28
C PHE A 125 3.42 4.16 2.91
N MET A 126 4.04 3.43 1.99
CA MET A 126 5.43 3.65 1.59
C MET A 126 5.78 2.95 0.27
N VAL A 127 6.30 3.72 -0.68
CA VAL A 127 6.98 3.18 -1.86
C VAL A 127 8.35 2.64 -1.45
N ALA A 128 8.57 1.35 -1.60
CA ALA A 128 9.83 0.68 -1.28
C ALA A 128 10.91 0.91 -2.36
N GLY A 129 10.50 1.07 -3.62
CA GLY A 129 11.42 1.29 -4.73
C GLY A 129 10.73 1.59 -6.05
N VAL A 130 11.47 2.21 -6.96
CA VAL A 130 11.04 2.40 -8.35
C VAL A 130 12.13 1.88 -9.28
N TRP A 131 11.73 1.05 -10.24
CA TRP A 131 12.59 0.50 -11.28
C TRP A 131 12.23 1.10 -12.63
N VAL A 132 13.22 1.53 -13.39
CA VAL A 132 13.04 2.07 -14.73
C VAL A 132 13.63 1.10 -15.73
N ALA A 133 12.89 0.83 -16.81
CA ALA A 133 13.37 0.08 -17.96
C ALA A 133 13.13 0.91 -19.23
N ILE A 134 14.18 1.06 -20.02
CA ILE A 134 14.17 1.83 -21.27
C ILE A 134 14.31 0.85 -22.44
N TYR A 135 13.40 0.96 -23.39
CA TYR A 135 13.34 0.17 -24.60
C TYR A 135 13.48 1.07 -25.82
N ASN A 136 14.15 0.59 -26.85
CA ASN A 136 14.20 1.27 -28.14
C ASN A 136 12.89 1.08 -28.93
N SER A 137 12.79 1.72 -30.11
CA SER A 137 11.64 1.62 -31.02
C SER A 137 11.31 0.19 -31.48
N THR A 138 12.29 -0.72 -31.43
CA THR A 138 12.11 -2.15 -31.77
C THR A 138 11.66 -3.02 -30.59
N GLY A 139 11.54 -2.44 -29.39
CA GLY A 139 11.20 -3.16 -28.16
C GLY A 139 12.37 -3.88 -27.49
N THR A 140 13.61 -3.63 -27.92
CA THR A 140 14.82 -4.16 -27.26
C THR A 140 15.14 -3.33 -26.03
N LEU A 141 15.44 -4.00 -24.91
CA LEU A 141 15.89 -3.35 -23.68
C LEU A 141 17.25 -2.68 -23.92
N VAL A 142 17.32 -1.38 -23.66
CA VAL A 142 18.54 -0.58 -23.75
C VAL A 142 19.22 -0.55 -22.38
N GLU A 143 18.53 -0.01 -21.37
CA GLU A 143 19.03 0.01 -20.00
C GLU A 143 17.89 -0.17 -19.01
N GLU A 144 18.21 -0.68 -17.82
CA GLU A 144 17.29 -0.69 -16.69
C GLU A 144 18.04 -0.45 -15.39
N GLY A 145 17.33 0.02 -14.37
CA GLY A 145 17.90 0.17 -13.04
C GLY A 145 17.00 0.84 -12.03
N PRO A 146 17.47 0.94 -10.78
CA PRO A 146 16.73 1.58 -9.71
C PRO A 146 16.76 3.10 -9.86
N ALA A 147 15.61 3.75 -9.66
CA ALA A 147 15.55 5.18 -9.45
C ALA A 147 15.95 5.52 -8.00
N THR A 148 16.31 6.78 -7.78
CA THR A 148 16.71 7.31 -6.47
C THR A 148 15.64 8.28 -5.95
N ASP A 149 15.19 8.11 -4.71
CA ASP A 149 14.31 9.06 -4.02
C ASP A 149 15.09 10.36 -3.76
N LYS A 150 14.47 11.50 -4.09
CA LYS A 150 15.13 12.81 -4.02
C LYS A 150 14.90 13.60 -2.73
N GLN A 151 13.97 13.22 -1.84
CA GLN A 151 13.78 13.70 -0.45
C GLN A 151 12.31 13.88 -0.04
N HIS A 152 12.06 13.54 1.23
CA HIS A 152 10.85 13.66 2.05
C HIS A 152 9.71 14.60 1.58
N GLY A 153 8.61 13.96 1.18
CA GLY A 153 7.28 14.57 1.04
C GLY A 153 6.89 14.73 -0.42
N TRP A 154 5.95 13.88 -0.87
CA TRP A 154 5.58 13.61 -2.27
C TRP A 154 6.71 12.91 -3.03
N VAL A 155 6.49 11.62 -3.30
CA VAL A 155 7.51 10.60 -3.55
C VAL A 155 7.98 10.68 -5.00
N ARG A 156 8.73 11.75 -5.31
CA ARG A 156 9.35 11.99 -6.61
C ARG A 156 10.68 11.24 -6.72
N TRP A 157 10.69 10.23 -7.57
CA TRP A 157 11.87 9.45 -7.91
C TRP A 157 12.57 10.01 -9.13
N LYS A 158 13.90 9.85 -9.14
CA LYS A 158 14.75 10.26 -10.25
C LYS A 158 15.61 9.10 -10.71
N TYR A 159 15.54 8.81 -12.00
CA TYR A 159 16.47 7.92 -12.68
C TYR A 159 17.42 8.74 -13.57
N ILE A 160 18.70 8.35 -13.59
CA ILE A 160 19.73 8.97 -14.42
C ILE A 160 20.16 7.95 -15.45
N ALA A 161 19.93 8.26 -16.71
CA ALA A 161 20.38 7.43 -17.83
C ALA A 161 21.90 7.28 -17.79
N THR A 162 22.39 6.07 -17.99
CA THR A 162 23.83 5.74 -17.96
C THR A 162 24.34 5.33 -19.32
N GLU A 163 23.48 4.78 -20.16
CA GLU A 163 23.83 4.34 -21.50
C GLU A 163 23.52 5.40 -22.56
N LEU A 164 24.32 5.39 -23.62
CA LEU A 164 24.05 6.19 -24.80
C LEU A 164 22.99 5.47 -25.63
N ASN A 165 21.82 6.09 -25.71
CA ASN A 165 20.71 5.72 -26.56
C ASN A 165 20.46 6.83 -27.58
N THR A 166 20.03 6.45 -28.78
CA THR A 166 19.42 7.38 -29.75
C THR A 166 17.95 7.04 -29.83
N PRO A 167 17.12 7.53 -28.87
CA PRO A 167 15.71 7.20 -28.85
C PRO A 167 15.05 7.76 -30.11
N GLU A 168 14.48 6.86 -30.89
CA GLU A 168 13.63 7.19 -32.03
C GLU A 168 12.18 7.30 -31.55
N LYS A 169 11.34 7.94 -32.36
CA LYS A 169 9.89 7.95 -32.15
C LYS A 169 9.40 6.50 -31.98
N GLY A 170 8.66 6.25 -30.89
CA GLY A 170 8.20 4.91 -30.51
C GLY A 170 9.11 4.19 -29.52
N SER A 171 10.24 4.79 -29.10
CA SER A 171 11.01 4.29 -27.95
C SER A 171 10.15 4.37 -26.69
N ARG A 172 10.31 3.41 -25.78
CA ARG A 172 9.43 3.24 -24.64
C ARG A 172 10.21 3.29 -23.34
N ILE A 173 9.69 4.02 -22.36
CA ILE A 173 10.20 4.04 -20.99
C ILE A 173 9.11 3.52 -20.08
N VAL A 174 9.44 2.53 -19.24
CA VAL A 174 8.54 1.92 -18.28
C VAL A 174 9.08 2.18 -16.88
N ALA A 175 8.28 2.80 -16.02
CA ALA A 175 8.56 2.94 -14.60
C ALA A 175 7.67 2.00 -13.81
N THR A 176 8.25 1.18 -12.95
CA THR A 176 7.55 0.22 -12.07
C THR A 176 7.81 0.58 -10.62
N ALA A 177 6.76 0.93 -9.88
CA ALA A 177 6.81 1.17 -8.44
C ALA A 177 6.51 -0.11 -7.67
N TYR A 178 7.16 -0.27 -6.52
CA TYR A 178 7.01 -1.37 -5.58
C TYR A 178 6.74 -0.85 -4.17
N ASP A 179 5.84 -1.48 -3.43
CA ASP A 179 5.60 -1.20 -2.00
C ASP A 179 6.35 -2.21 -1.09
N LEU A 180 6.13 -2.10 0.21
CA LEU A 180 6.69 -3.03 1.21
C LEU A 180 5.96 -4.38 1.27
N ALA A 181 4.71 -4.43 0.80
CA ALA A 181 3.91 -5.66 0.70
C ALA A 181 4.24 -6.52 -0.52
N GLY A 182 5.05 -6.00 -1.45
CA GLY A 182 5.41 -6.64 -2.70
C GLY A 182 4.37 -6.45 -3.81
N ASN A 183 3.44 -5.51 -3.67
CA ASN A 183 2.63 -5.06 -4.79
C ASN A 183 3.47 -4.18 -5.72
N SER A 184 3.07 -4.16 -6.99
CA SER A 184 3.66 -3.29 -7.99
C SER A 184 2.65 -2.75 -8.99
N THR A 185 2.99 -1.59 -9.54
CA THR A 185 2.24 -0.90 -10.59
C THR A 185 3.25 -0.29 -11.56
N SER A 186 2.96 -0.33 -12.85
CA SER A 186 3.83 0.21 -13.90
C SER A 186 3.11 1.26 -14.75
N LEU A 187 3.81 2.34 -15.09
CA LEU A 187 3.39 3.33 -16.09
C LEU A 187 4.38 3.33 -17.25
N GLU A 188 3.83 3.50 -18.46
CA GLU A 188 4.57 3.52 -19.71
C GLU A 188 4.48 4.91 -20.35
N ALA A 189 5.60 5.43 -20.82
CA ALA A 189 5.69 6.63 -21.63
C ALA A 189 6.41 6.33 -22.95
N ILE A 190 5.94 6.95 -24.04
CA ILE A 190 6.48 6.78 -25.38
C ILE A 190 7.18 8.06 -25.80
N VAL A 191 8.38 7.93 -26.36
CA VAL A 191 9.12 9.04 -26.96
C VAL A 191 8.48 9.38 -28.30
N ASP A 192 8.07 10.63 -28.46
CA ASP A 192 7.45 11.16 -29.67
C ASP A 192 8.41 11.66 -30.74
#